data_AF-A0A3P7PV43-F1
#
_entry.id   AF-A0A3P7PV43-F1
#
_cell.length_a   1.000
_cell.length_b   1.000
_cell.length_c   1.000
_cell.angle_alpha   90.00
_cell.angle_beta   90.00
_cell.angle_gamma   90.00
#
_symmetry.space_group_name_H-M   'P 1'
#
loop_
_entity.id
_entity.type
_entity.pdbx_description
1 polymer ?
#
loop_
_entity_poly.entity_id
_entity_poly.type
_entity_poly.pdbx_seq_one_letter_code
_entity_poly.pdbx_strand_id
1 'polypeptide(L)'
;MTPNQVAVTVTMGCLDVPFGTLTYLCLLLLGLLMEVESLDNGLARTPPMGWMTWQRYRCQTDCVNYPNECINEDLIRRTAEHMVKDGWLSKGYQYIVIDDCWPEMERDPSTK
;
A
#
# COMPACT_ATOMS: atom_id res chain seq x y z
N MET A 1 -24.50 -71.73 40.97
CA MET A 1 -23.13 -71.15 41.11
C MET A 1 -22.94 -70.11 40.03
N THR A 2 -22.11 -69.13 40.34
CA THR A 2 -22.15 -67.69 40.04
C THR A 2 -21.85 -67.24 38.60
N PRO A 3 -22.19 -65.97 38.27
CA PRO A 3 -22.13 -65.39 36.94
C PRO A 3 -20.80 -64.66 36.69
N ASN A 4 -20.37 -64.54 35.43
CA ASN A 4 -19.31 -63.60 35.06
C ASN A 4 -19.88 -62.54 34.12
N GLN A 5 -20.02 -61.34 34.68
CA GLN A 5 -20.39 -60.10 33.99
C GLN A 5 -19.22 -59.65 33.12
N VAL A 6 -19.49 -59.28 31.87
CA VAL A 6 -18.53 -58.55 31.04
C VAL A 6 -18.76 -57.06 31.28
N ALA A 7 -17.78 -56.40 31.90
CA ALA A 7 -17.74 -54.97 32.08
C ALA A 7 -17.51 -54.28 30.72
N VAL A 8 -18.46 -53.44 30.30
CA VAL A 8 -18.26 -52.51 29.19
C VAL A 8 -17.54 -51.29 29.74
N THR A 9 -16.21 -51.28 29.62
CA THR A 9 -15.39 -50.09 29.94
C THR A 9 -15.65 -49.04 28.86
N VAL A 10 -16.26 -47.91 29.25
CA VAL A 10 -16.34 -46.72 28.40
C VAL A 10 -14.92 -46.18 28.25
N THR A 11 -14.26 -46.46 27.13
CA THR A 11 -13.02 -45.76 26.77
C THR A 11 -13.40 -44.36 26.31
N MET A 12 -13.31 -43.40 27.23
CA MET A 12 -13.25 -41.98 26.91
C MET A 12 -11.97 -41.78 26.09
N GLY A 13 -12.11 -41.83 24.76
CA GLY A 13 -11.01 -41.59 23.84
C GLY A 13 -10.51 -40.16 24.05
N CYS A 14 -9.32 -40.02 24.60
CA CYS A 14 -8.54 -38.81 24.45
C CYS A 14 -8.45 -38.54 22.94
N LEU A 15 -9.06 -37.44 22.49
CA LEU A 15 -8.76 -36.91 21.18
C LEU A 15 -7.32 -36.42 21.23
N ASP A 16 -6.38 -37.23 20.73
CA ASP A 16 -5.01 -36.84 20.46
C ASP A 16 -5.03 -35.80 19.33
N VAL A 17 -5.46 -34.57 19.63
CA VAL A 17 -5.40 -33.46 18.69
C VAL A 17 -3.91 -33.13 18.53
N PRO A 18 -3.30 -33.34 17.35
CA PRO A 18 -1.88 -33.10 17.18
C PRO A 18 -1.56 -31.66 17.53
N PHE A 19 -0.44 -31.41 18.23
CA PHE A 19 0.01 -30.09 18.67
C PHE A 19 -0.04 -29.02 17.54
N GLY A 20 0.14 -29.47 16.28
CA GLY A 20 0.04 -28.65 15.07
C GLY A 20 -1.38 -28.15 14.74
N THR A 21 -2.43 -28.90 15.10
CA THR A 21 -3.83 -28.54 14.78
C THR A 21 -4.30 -27.38 15.63
N LEU A 22 -3.92 -27.34 16.92
CA LEU A 22 -4.24 -26.23 17.82
C LEU A 22 -3.52 -24.95 17.40
N THR A 23 -2.26 -25.06 16.98
CA THR A 23 -1.50 -23.91 16.44
C THR A 23 -2.13 -23.42 15.14
N TYR A 24 -2.56 -24.31 14.24
CA TYR A 24 -3.24 -23.94 13.01
C TYR A 24 -4.57 -23.23 13.26
N LEU A 25 -5.37 -23.76 14.22
CA LEU A 25 -6.62 -23.14 14.65
C LEU A 25 -6.39 -21.78 15.30
N CYS A 26 -5.35 -21.62 16.13
CA CYS A 26 -4.97 -20.33 16.69
C CYS A 26 -4.55 -19.32 15.62
N LEU A 27 -3.78 -19.73 14.61
CA LEU A 27 -3.37 -18.84 13.52
C LEU A 27 -4.54 -18.44 12.63
N LEU A 28 -5.46 -19.37 12.34
CA LEU A 28 -6.70 -19.07 11.63
C LEU A 28 -7.57 -18.11 12.44
N LEU A 29 -7.72 -18.34 13.75
CA LEU A 29 -8.48 -17.45 14.63
C LEU A 29 -7.84 -16.06 14.71
N LEU A 30 -6.50 -15.97 14.85
CA LEU A 30 -5.79 -14.69 14.82
C LEU A 30 -6.00 -13.96 13.48
N GLY A 31 -5.90 -14.67 12.36
CA GLY A 31 -6.12 -14.09 11.03
C GLY A 31 -7.56 -13.57 10.83
N LEU A 32 -8.55 -14.23 11.43
CA LEU A 32 -9.95 -13.80 11.41
C LEU A 32 -10.25 -12.63 12.36
N LEU A 33 -9.41 -12.42 13.39
CA LEU A 33 -9.52 -11.30 14.32
C LEU A 33 -8.74 -10.06 13.86
N MET A 34 -8.05 -10.11 12.71
CA MET A 34 -7.38 -8.95 12.14
C MET A 34 -8.41 -8.00 11.53
N GLU A 35 -8.58 -6.83 12.15
CA GLU A 35 -9.26 -5.71 11.54
C GLU A 35 -8.25 -4.85 10.77
N VAL A 36 -8.61 -4.43 9.56
CA VAL A 36 -7.84 -3.48 8.76
C VAL A 36 -8.67 -2.21 8.64
N GLU A 37 -8.19 -1.14 9.24
CA GLU A 37 -8.74 0.19 9.00
C GLU A 37 -8.16 0.76 7.70
N SER A 38 -9.02 1.30 6.85
CA SER A 38 -8.63 1.98 5.62
C SER A 38 -9.09 3.42 5.66
N LEU A 39 -8.40 4.30 4.92
CA LEU A 39 -8.80 5.70 4.79
C LEU A 39 -10.05 5.81 3.93
N ASP A 40 -11.22 6.03 4.55
CA ASP A 40 -12.50 6.16 3.84
C ASP A 40 -12.84 7.62 3.49
N ASN A 41 -12.04 8.24 2.63
CA ASN A 41 -12.25 9.61 2.15
C ASN A 41 -12.85 9.67 0.72
N GLY A 42 -13.29 8.53 0.17
CA GLY A 42 -13.84 8.43 -1.18
C GLY A 42 -12.82 8.41 -2.32
N LEU A 43 -11.52 8.57 -2.05
CA LEU A 43 -10.45 8.53 -3.06
C LEU A 43 -9.83 7.13 -3.20
N ALA A 44 -8.98 6.95 -4.21
CA ALA A 44 -8.19 5.73 -4.45
C ALA A 44 -9.01 4.41 -4.44
N ARG A 45 -10.28 4.46 -4.87
CA ARG A 45 -11.13 3.26 -5.04
C ARG A 45 -10.58 2.28 -6.08
N THR A 46 -9.76 2.79 -7.01
CA THR A 46 -8.83 2.03 -7.85
C THR A 46 -7.41 2.54 -7.62
N PRO A 47 -6.36 1.74 -7.89
CA PRO A 47 -4.98 2.21 -7.79
C PRO A 47 -4.78 3.52 -8.57
N PRO A 48 -4.20 4.57 -7.96
CA PRO A 48 -4.00 5.85 -8.64
C PRO A 48 -2.96 5.69 -9.76
N MET A 49 -3.25 6.27 -10.92
CA MET A 49 -2.37 6.22 -12.10
C MET A 49 -1.93 7.63 -12.48
N GLY A 50 -0.64 7.82 -12.70
CA GLY A 50 -0.08 9.13 -12.97
C GLY A 50 1.42 9.10 -13.27
N TRP A 51 2.03 10.27 -13.21
CA TRP A 51 3.46 10.49 -13.39
C TRP A 51 4.05 11.17 -12.16
N MET A 52 5.31 10.86 -11.84
CA MET A 52 6.04 11.47 -10.72
C MET A 52 7.46 11.92 -11.13
N THR A 53 7.93 13.03 -10.56
CA THR A 53 9.24 13.61 -10.91
C THR A 53 10.42 12.72 -10.48
N TRP A 54 10.33 12.05 -9.34
CA TRP A 54 11.49 11.47 -8.64
C TRP A 54 12.29 10.45 -9.44
N GLN A 55 11.64 9.43 -10.01
CA GLN A 55 12.36 8.28 -10.57
C GLN A 55 13.31 8.68 -11.71
N ARG A 56 12.91 9.65 -12.54
CA ARG A 56 13.66 10.11 -13.72
C ARG A 56 14.50 11.37 -13.48
N TYR A 57 13.99 12.32 -12.69
CA TYR A 57 14.61 13.65 -12.54
C TYR A 57 15.30 13.85 -11.19
N ARG A 58 14.92 13.09 -10.16
CA ARG A 58 15.46 13.18 -8.80
C ARG A 58 15.40 14.63 -8.29
N CYS A 59 16.46 15.09 -7.64
CA CYS A 59 16.61 16.44 -7.12
C CYS A 59 17.49 17.31 -8.04
N GLN A 60 17.27 17.26 -9.37
CA GLN A 60 18.00 18.13 -10.29
C GLN A 60 17.45 19.56 -10.19
N THR A 61 18.19 20.47 -9.56
CA THR A 61 17.79 21.88 -9.38
C THR A 61 18.63 22.87 -10.19
N ASP A 62 19.67 22.40 -10.88
CA ASP A 62 20.52 23.24 -11.74
C ASP A 62 19.83 23.53 -13.09
N CYS A 63 18.99 24.55 -13.09
CA CYS A 63 18.27 25.00 -14.27
C CYS A 63 19.13 25.76 -15.28
N VAL A 64 20.37 26.15 -14.92
CA VAL A 64 21.27 26.84 -15.86
C VAL A 64 21.89 25.82 -16.80
N ASN A 65 22.42 24.73 -16.25
CA ASN A 65 23.06 23.69 -17.05
C ASN A 65 22.07 22.64 -17.58
N TYR A 66 20.92 22.45 -16.91
CA TYR A 66 19.91 21.46 -17.27
C TYR A 66 18.49 22.08 -17.38
N PRO A 67 18.27 23.08 -18.25
CA PRO A 67 17.02 23.85 -18.30
C PRO A 67 15.77 23.01 -18.63
N ASN A 68 15.94 21.87 -19.29
CA ASN A 68 14.84 20.98 -19.68
C ASN A 68 14.63 19.79 -18.73
N GLU A 69 15.52 19.61 -17.75
CA GLU A 69 15.48 18.48 -16.81
C GLU A 69 15.48 18.91 -15.34
N CYS A 70 15.76 20.18 -15.03
CA CYS A 70 15.60 20.67 -13.67
C CYS A 70 14.14 20.69 -13.23
N ILE A 71 13.90 20.54 -11.93
CA ILE A 71 12.58 20.65 -11.32
C ILE A 71 12.13 22.11 -11.35
N ASN A 72 11.33 22.45 -12.37
CA ASN A 72 10.72 23.76 -12.55
C ASN A 72 9.30 23.65 -13.14
N GLU A 73 8.58 24.76 -13.20
CA GLU A 73 7.20 24.79 -13.73
C GLU A 73 7.12 24.35 -15.20
N ASP A 74 8.16 24.61 -16.00
CA ASP A 74 8.20 24.27 -17.42
C ASP A 74 8.28 22.75 -17.65
N LEU A 75 9.03 22.03 -16.80
CA LEU A 75 9.05 20.57 -16.81
C LEU A 75 7.65 20.01 -16.52
N ILE A 76 6.98 20.54 -15.50
CA ILE A 76 5.66 20.06 -15.08
C ILE A 76 4.60 20.37 -16.15
N ARG A 77 4.59 21.60 -16.68
CA ARG A 77 3.67 22.03 -17.73
C ARG A 77 3.82 21.20 -19.00
N ARG A 78 5.05 21.02 -19.50
CA ARG A 78 5.31 20.19 -20.69
C ARG A 78 4.88 18.74 -20.46
N THR A 79 5.11 18.20 -19.27
CA THR A 79 4.66 16.84 -18.92
C THR A 79 3.14 16.74 -18.98
N ALA A 80 2.41 17.73 -18.43
CA ALA A 80 0.95 17.78 -18.50
C ALA A 80 0.43 17.85 -19.94
N GLU A 81 1.06 18.67 -20.78
CA GLU A 81 0.72 18.77 -22.20
C GLU A 81 0.90 17.42 -22.92
N HIS A 82 2.03 16.73 -22.68
CA HIS A 82 2.29 15.40 -23.22
C HIS A 82 1.33 14.34 -22.69
N MET A 83 0.92 14.42 -21.42
CA MET A 83 -0.08 13.50 -20.87
C MET A 83 -1.41 13.57 -21.63
N VAL A 84 -1.80 14.76 -22.09
CA VAL A 84 -3.01 14.93 -22.93
C VAL A 84 -2.71 14.53 -24.37
N LYS A 85 -1.70 15.16 -24.98
CA LYS A 85 -1.38 15.04 -26.41
C LYS A 85 -1.07 13.61 -26.83
N ASP A 86 -0.35 12.88 -25.99
CA ASP A 86 0.10 11.51 -26.29
C ASP A 86 -0.90 10.46 -25.78
N GLY A 87 -2.04 10.90 -25.21
CA GLY A 87 -3.17 10.05 -24.83
C GLY A 87 -3.04 9.35 -23.47
N TRP A 88 -2.06 9.68 -22.63
CA TRP A 88 -1.92 9.10 -21.29
C TRP A 88 -3.13 9.40 -20.39
N LEU A 89 -3.66 10.63 -20.47
CA LEU A 89 -4.86 11.02 -19.74
C LEU A 89 -6.06 10.14 -20.14
N SER A 90 -6.23 9.88 -21.44
CA SER A 90 -7.30 9.01 -21.94
C SER A 90 -7.16 7.55 -21.49
N LYS A 91 -5.95 7.12 -21.12
CA LYS A 91 -5.65 5.79 -20.57
C LYS A 91 -5.75 5.73 -19.04
N GLY A 92 -6.15 6.82 -18.38
CA GLY A 92 -6.36 6.87 -16.93
C GLY A 92 -5.19 7.42 -16.12
N TYR A 93 -4.09 7.86 -16.74
CA TYR A 93 -3.01 8.56 -16.02
C TYR A 93 -3.44 10.00 -15.75
N GLN A 94 -3.94 10.26 -14.54
CA GLN A 94 -4.65 11.50 -14.19
C GLN A 94 -3.86 12.38 -13.20
N TYR A 95 -2.89 11.82 -12.50
CA TYR A 95 -2.11 12.54 -11.49
C TYR A 95 -0.75 12.98 -12.02
N ILE A 96 -0.34 14.20 -11.68
CA ILE A 96 1.04 14.67 -11.76
C ILE A 96 1.50 14.91 -10.33
N VAL A 97 2.51 14.17 -9.90
CA VAL A 97 3.03 14.21 -8.54
C VAL A 97 4.41 14.87 -8.56
N ILE A 98 4.51 16.02 -7.90
CA ILE A 98 5.77 16.71 -7.67
C ILE A 98 6.36 16.13 -6.38
N ASP A 99 7.49 15.45 -6.51
CA ASP A 99 8.23 14.87 -5.39
C ASP A 99 9.17 15.92 -4.76
N ASP A 100 10.23 15.51 -4.07
CA ASP A 100 11.15 16.40 -3.34
C ASP A 100 11.81 17.49 -4.23
N CYS A 101 12.38 18.51 -3.57
CA CYS A 101 13.18 19.60 -4.17
C CYS A 101 12.42 20.68 -4.95
N TRP A 102 11.10 20.78 -4.77
CA TRP A 102 10.31 21.94 -5.19
C TRP A 102 10.22 23.12 -4.20
N PRO A 103 10.34 22.95 -2.87
CA PRO A 103 10.10 24.06 -1.95
C PRO A 103 11.34 24.95 -1.84
N GLU A 104 11.11 26.20 -1.42
CA GLU A 104 12.17 27.08 -0.94
C GLU A 104 12.87 26.49 0.30
N MET A 105 14.12 26.90 0.51
CA MET A 105 14.93 26.44 1.65
C MET A 105 14.37 26.92 3.00
N GLU A 106 13.65 28.05 3.00
CA GLU A 106 13.09 28.66 4.19
C GLU A 106 11.58 28.88 4.04
N ARG A 107 10.84 28.69 5.13
CA ARG A 107 9.41 29.01 5.19
C ARG A 107 9.21 30.52 5.20
N ASP A 108 8.08 30.96 4.65
CA ASP A 108 7.63 32.35 4.74
C ASP A 108 7.58 32.81 6.23
N PRO A 109 8.29 33.89 6.60
CA PRO A 109 8.32 34.38 7.98
C PRO A 109 6.97 34.89 8.48
N SER A 110 6.03 35.23 7.60
CA SER A 110 4.70 35.74 7.96
C SER A 110 3.69 34.65 8.32
N THR A 111 3.98 33.39 7.98
CA THR A 111 3.09 32.23 8.21
C THR A 111 3.73 31.16 9.09
N LYS A 112 4.76 31.51 9.87
CA LYS A 112 5.35 30.62 10.89
C LYS A 112 4.49 30.56 12.16
#